data_AF-A0A8D5JG18-F1
#
_entry.id   AF-A0A8D5JG18-F1
#
_cell.length_a   1.000
_cell.length_b   1.000
_cell.length_c   1.000
_cell.angle_alpha   90.00
_cell.angle_beta   90.00
_cell.angle_gamma   90.00
#
_symmetry.space_group_name_H-M   'P 1'
#
loop_
_entity.id
_entity.type
_entity.pdbx_description
1 polymer ?
#
loop_
_entity_poly.entity_id
_entity_poly.type
_entity_poly.pdbx_seq_one_letter_code
_entity_poly.pdbx_strand_id
1 'polypeptide(L)' 'MALEMGANAEDISRTVHAHPTLAETFAFSAEIVDGSITDLLPAKKR' A
#
# COMPACT_ATOMS: atom_id res chain seq x y z
N MET A 1 9.92 5.63 9.39
CA MET A 1 9.95 6.97 8.77
C MET A 1 8.54 7.47 8.42
N ALA A 2 7.71 6.69 7.72
CA ALA A 2 6.35 7.11 7.34
C ALA A 2 5.52 7.71 8.50
N LEU A 3 5.53 7.06 9.68
CA LEU A 3 4.87 7.57 10.89
C LEU A 3 5.42 8.94 11.34
N GLU A 4 6.75 9.08 11.40
CA GLU A 4 7.43 10.31 11.82
C GLU A 4 7.15 11.49 10.88
N MET A 5 6.90 11.19 9.60
CA MET A 5 6.55 12.19 8.58
C MET A 5 5.04 12.48 8.54
N GLY A 6 4.22 11.78 9.34
CA GLY A 6 2.77 11.89 9.29
C GLY A 6 2.16 11.44 7.97
N ALA A 7 2.84 10.54 7.25
CA ALA A 7 2.40 10.04 5.95
C ALA A 7 1.10 9.23 6.08
N ASN A 8 0.21 9.39 5.12
CA ASN A 8 -1.05 8.65 5.04
C ASN A 8 -0.95 7.46 4.06
N ALA A 9 -2.04 6.72 3.88
CA ALA A 9 -2.08 5.56 2.99
C ALA A 9 -1.83 5.91 1.51
N GLU A 10 -2.33 7.06 1.04
CA GLU A 10 -2.13 7.53 -0.35
C GLU A 10 -0.65 7.85 -0.62
N ASP A 11 0.05 8.46 0.35
CA ASP A 11 1.48 8.78 0.23
C ASP A 11 2.32 7.50 0.07
N ILE A 12 1.99 6.46 0.85
CA ILE A 12 2.71 5.18 0.84
C ILE A 12 2.35 4.36 -0.40
N SER A 13 1.06 4.31 -0.78
CA SER A 13 0.60 3.56 -1.96
C SER A 13 1.19 4.09 -3.26
N ARG A 14 1.36 5.41 -3.37
CA ARG A 14 1.93 6.05 -4.58
C ARG A 14 3.45 6.14 -4.60
N THR A 15 4.12 5.71 -3.54
CA THR A 15 5.58 5.60 -3.53
C THR A 15 5.99 4.31 -4.25
N VAL A 16 6.86 4.39 -5.26
CA VAL A 16 7.32 3.21 -6.00
C VAL A 16 8.27 2.38 -5.15
N HIS A 17 7.85 1.18 -4.79
CA HIS A 17 8.66 0.21 -4.07
C HIS A 17 9.36 -0.73 -5.06
N ALA A 18 10.58 -1.15 -4.74
CA ALA A 18 11.33 -2.05 -5.62
C ALA A 18 10.69 -3.45 -5.66
N HIS A 19 10.60 -4.02 -6.86
CA HIS A 19 10.06 -5.36 -7.10
C HIS A 19 11.15 -6.30 -7.66
N PRO A 20 11.22 -7.58 -7.26
CA PRO A 20 10.46 -8.25 -6.19
C PRO A 20 11.19 -8.17 -4.84
N THR A 21 10.53 -7.69 -3.79
CA THR A 21 11.07 -7.58 -2.42
C THR A 21 10.01 -7.91 -1.36
N LEU A 22 10.42 -8.10 -0.10
CA LEU A 22 9.46 -8.20 1.01
C LEU A 22 8.94 -6.82 1.45
N ALA A 23 9.72 -5.76 1.22
CA ALA A 23 9.39 -4.41 1.66
C ALA A 23 8.18 -3.84 0.90
N GLU A 24 7.94 -4.26 -0.35
CA GLU A 24 6.77 -3.83 -1.13
C GLU A 24 5.43 -4.25 -0.50
N THR A 25 5.42 -5.20 0.45
CA THR A 25 4.20 -5.57 1.20
C THR A 25 3.62 -4.40 2.01
N PHE A 26 4.44 -3.42 2.42
CA PHE A 26 3.95 -2.20 3.05
C PHE A 26 3.17 -1.32 2.06
N ALA A 27 3.63 -1.24 0.81
CA ALA A 27 2.93 -0.54 -0.27
C ALA A 27 1.59 -1.22 -0.57
N PHE A 28 1.58 -2.55 -0.72
CA PHE A 28 0.35 -3.32 -0.94
C PHE A 28 -0.66 -3.12 0.18
N SER A 29 -0.20 -3.09 1.44
CA SER A 29 -1.07 -2.81 2.58
C SER A 29 -1.71 -1.42 2.51
N ALA A 30 -0.96 -0.42 2.03
CA ALA A 30 -1.46 0.93 1.83
C ALA A 30 -2.42 1.03 0.64
N GLU A 31 -2.12 0.36 -0.48
CA GLU A 31 -2.98 0.27 -1.66
C GLU A 31 -4.32 -0.42 -1.37
N ILE A 32 -4.37 -1.37 -0.43
CA ILE A 32 -5.64 -1.96 0.03
C ILE A 32 -6.53 -0.88 0.66
N VAL A 33 -5.95 0.01 1.47
CA VAL A 33 -6.69 1.08 2.17
C VAL A 33 -7.09 2.19 1.19
N ASP A 34 -6.19 2.56 0.29
CA ASP A 34 -6.43 3.51 -0.81
C ASP A 34 -7.45 2.96 -1.83
N GLY A 35 -7.63 1.64 -1.88
CA GLY A 35 -8.56 0.95 -2.78
C GLY A 35 -8.01 0.77 -4.20
N SER A 36 -6.69 0.93 -4.37
CA SER A 36 -5.97 0.85 -5.64
C SER A 36 -5.25 -0.49 -5.85
N ILE A 37 -5.24 -1.39 -4.85
CA ILE A 37 -4.55 -2.69 -4.92
C ILE A 37 -5.04 -3.55 -6.09
N THR A 38 -4.08 -4.09 -6.87
CA THR A 38 -4.36 -5.01 -7.98
C THR A 38 -3.85 -6.42 -7.76
N ASP A 39 -2.91 -6.60 -6.83
CA ASP A 39 -2.24 -7.88 -6.57
C ASP A 39 -3.05 -8.81 -5.66
N LEU A 40 -4.18 -8.33 -5.13
CA LEU A 40 -5.09 -9.10 -4.29
C LEU A 40 -6.53 -9.06 -4.84
N LEU A 41 -7.33 -10.03 -4.41
CA LEU A 41 -8.75 -10.06 -4.73
C LEU A 41 -9.48 -8.87 -4.07
N PRO A 42 -10.52 -8.32 -4.71
CA PRO A 42 -11.35 -7.28 -4.12
C PRO A 42 -11.93 -7.70 -2.77
N ALA A 43 -11.98 -6.76 -1.83
CA ALA A 43 -12.61 -7.00 -0.54
C ALA A 43 -14.06 -7.46 -0.73
N LYS A 44 -14.45 -8.51 0.01
CA LYS A 44 -15.82 -9.03 -0.05
C LYS A 44 -16.79 -7.96 0.44
N LYS A 45 -17.68 -7.51 -0.44
CA LYS A 45 -18.80 -6.63 -0.07
C LYS A 45 -19.68 -7.38 0.94
N ARG A 46 -19.99 -6.73 2.06
CA ARG A 46 -20.94 -7.26 3.05
C ARG A 46 -22.35 -7.25 2.51
#